data_AF-A0A2G8HWP1-F1
#
_entry.id   AF-A0A2G8HWP1-F1
#
_cell.length_a   1.000
_cell.length_b   1.000
_cell.length_c   1.000
_cell.angle_alpha   90.00
_cell.angle_beta   90.00
_cell.angle_gamma   90.00
#
_symmetry.space_group_name_H-M   'P 1'
#
loop_
_entity.id
_entity.type
_entity.pdbx_description
1 polymer ?
#
loop_
_entity_poly.entity_id
_entity_poly.type
_entity_poly.pdbx_seq_one_letter_code
_entity_poly.pdbx_strand_id
1 'polypeptide(L)'
;MKALLLFLFLSTNLMASPILHDIAKGQHHKGGEIRIEVSSNTATSFTAKIAYKIKKKFYVPVGDSKLQGDVEQGLPKIFSTKEGYTHLEQVGSIKVDRATVKFIKRESIGEYYDAFKIEIIPDNGKWKGFLWYHPSVEGVGWIKSDLTLLSIPVLGDYSLTSFIR
;
A
#
# COMPACT_ATOMS: atom_id res chain seq x y z
N MET A 1 -39.66 34.10 20.26
CA MET A 1 -38.35 34.06 19.58
C MET A 1 -37.82 32.63 19.61
N LYS A 2 -37.78 31.93 18.46
CA LYS A 2 -37.18 30.59 18.35
C LYS A 2 -35.76 30.75 17.82
N ALA A 3 -34.76 30.51 18.67
CA ALA A 3 -33.37 30.48 18.26
C ALA A 3 -33.10 29.17 17.52
N LEU A 4 -32.82 29.28 16.23
CA LEU A 4 -32.41 28.17 15.37
C LEU A 4 -30.92 27.91 15.64
N LEU A 5 -30.62 26.87 16.44
CA LEU A 5 -29.26 26.41 16.69
C LEU A 5 -28.78 25.66 15.44
N LEU A 6 -27.99 26.36 14.61
CA LEU A 6 -27.31 25.80 13.46
C LEU A 6 -26.10 24.98 13.96
N PHE A 7 -26.25 23.66 14.06
CA PHE A 7 -25.16 22.75 14.37
C PHE A 7 -24.25 22.62 13.13
N LEU A 8 -23.23 23.48 13.04
CA LEU A 8 -22.12 23.28 12.10
C LEU A 8 -21.35 22.04 12.55
N PHE A 9 -21.64 20.89 11.93
CA PHE A 9 -20.76 19.73 11.98
C PHE A 9 -19.46 20.10 11.26
N LEU A 10 -18.48 20.56 12.04
CA LEU A 10 -17.10 20.73 11.60
C LEU A 10 -16.55 19.32 11.32
N SER A 11 -16.67 18.86 10.07
CA SER A 11 -16.10 17.59 9.63
C SER A 11 -14.58 17.74 9.61
N THR A 12 -13.93 17.37 10.72
CA THR A 12 -12.48 17.21 10.76
C THR A 12 -12.14 16.06 9.83
N ASN A 13 -11.43 16.36 8.73
CA ASN A 13 -10.84 15.34 7.88
C ASN A 13 -9.73 14.67 8.71
N LEU A 14 -10.09 13.64 9.49
CA LEU A 14 -9.11 12.71 10.05
C LEU A 14 -8.39 12.05 8.87
N MET A 15 -7.24 12.61 8.50
CA MET A 15 -6.28 11.95 7.64
C MET A 15 -5.93 10.63 8.31
N ALA A 16 -6.16 9.54 7.61
CA ALA A 16 -5.92 8.23 8.18
C ALA A 16 -4.44 8.08 8.53
N SER A 17 -4.17 7.52 9.71
CA SER A 17 -2.81 7.35 10.22
C SER A 17 -1.96 6.52 9.24
N PRO A 18 -0.66 6.83 9.11
CA PRO A 18 0.24 6.05 8.28
C PRO A 18 0.38 4.63 8.84
N ILE A 19 0.40 3.64 7.96
CA ILE A 19 0.71 2.25 8.31
C ILE A 19 2.23 2.06 8.21
N LEU A 20 2.82 1.49 9.26
CA LEU A 20 4.25 1.18 9.31
C LEU A 20 4.46 -0.31 9.17
N HIS A 21 5.37 -0.68 8.27
CA HIS A 21 5.76 -2.06 8.02
C HIS A 21 7.24 -2.25 8.30
N ASP A 22 7.58 -3.42 8.81
CA ASP A 22 8.95 -3.90 8.89
C ASP A 22 9.25 -4.79 7.67
N ILE A 23 10.31 -4.44 6.92
CA ILE A 23 10.78 -5.25 5.79
C ILE A 23 11.47 -6.50 6.37
N ALA A 24 11.05 -7.67 5.92
CA ALA A 24 11.63 -8.95 6.29
C ALA A 24 13.11 -9.03 5.86
N LYS A 25 13.89 -9.93 6.46
CA LYS A 25 15.29 -10.14 6.04
C LYS A 25 15.33 -10.84 4.67
N GLY A 26 16.13 -10.31 3.75
CA GLY A 26 16.32 -10.90 2.42
C GLY A 26 17.76 -11.31 2.13
N GLN A 27 18.02 -11.64 0.86
CA GLN A 27 19.37 -12.03 0.40
C GLN A 27 20.38 -10.89 0.54
N HIS A 28 20.01 -9.65 0.20
CA HIS A 28 20.91 -8.49 0.15
C HIS A 28 20.60 -7.42 1.21
N HIS A 29 19.56 -7.60 2.03
CA HIS A 29 19.20 -6.69 3.11
C HIS A 29 18.96 -7.43 4.43
N LYS A 30 19.17 -6.71 5.54
CA LYS A 30 18.90 -7.19 6.90
C LYS A 30 17.52 -6.78 7.43
N GLY A 31 16.78 -6.00 6.64
CA GLY A 31 15.43 -5.53 6.94
C GLY A 31 15.25 -4.12 6.37
N GLY A 32 14.43 -3.32 7.03
CA GLY A 32 14.09 -1.96 6.60
C GLY A 32 12.70 -1.59 7.04
N GLU A 33 12.18 -0.51 6.49
CA GLU A 33 10.84 0.00 6.79
C GLU A 33 10.10 0.35 5.51
N ILE A 34 8.80 0.10 5.49
CA ILE A 34 7.87 0.66 4.52
C ILE A 34 6.85 1.49 5.29
N ARG A 35 6.60 2.71 4.83
CA ARG A 35 5.58 3.61 5.34
C ARG A 35 4.55 3.81 4.27
N ILE A 36 3.29 3.53 4.60
CA ILE A 36 2.17 3.65 3.69
C ILE A 36 1.22 4.70 4.22
N GLU A 37 0.95 5.73 3.43
CA GLU A 37 0.07 6.83 3.84
C GLU A 37 -0.80 7.31 2.69
N VAL A 38 -1.91 7.98 3.01
CA VAL A 38 -2.78 8.60 2.02
C VAL A 38 -2.26 10.02 1.78
N SER A 39 -1.61 10.26 0.63
CA SER A 39 -1.03 11.57 0.30
C SER A 39 -2.05 12.56 -0.26
N SER A 40 -3.11 12.07 -0.88
CA SER A 40 -4.27 12.88 -1.30
C SER A 40 -5.56 12.09 -1.19
N ASN A 41 -6.66 12.77 -0.87
CA ASN A 41 -7.96 12.16 -0.67
C ASN A 41 -9.05 13.09 -1.20
N THR A 42 -9.78 12.64 -2.21
CA THR A 42 -10.88 13.35 -2.85
C THR A 42 -12.19 12.58 -2.67
N ALA A 43 -13.29 13.13 -3.18
CA ALA A 43 -14.59 12.45 -3.14
C ALA A 43 -14.59 11.13 -3.94
N THR A 44 -13.77 11.02 -4.99
CA THR A 44 -13.81 9.90 -5.95
C THR A 44 -12.57 9.02 -5.93
N SER A 45 -11.47 9.49 -5.36
CA SER A 45 -10.19 8.78 -5.34
C SER A 45 -9.34 9.14 -4.14
N PHE A 46 -8.35 8.30 -3.84
CA PHE A 46 -7.25 8.63 -2.95
C PHE A 46 -5.92 8.18 -3.58
N THR A 47 -4.82 8.78 -3.14
CA THR A 47 -3.48 8.36 -3.54
C THR A 47 -2.77 7.72 -2.36
N ALA A 48 -2.38 6.45 -2.50
CA ALA A 48 -1.52 5.78 -1.54
C ALA A 48 -0.07 6.05 -1.91
N LYS A 49 0.69 6.61 -0.97
CA LYS A 49 2.14 6.76 -1.06
C LYS A 49 2.80 5.65 -0.27
N ILE A 50 3.66 4.87 -0.93
CA ILE A 50 4.45 3.79 -0.34
C ILE A 50 5.91 4.24 -0.35
N ALA A 51 6.40 4.72 0.79
CA ALA A 51 7.80 5.08 0.98
C ALA A 51 8.56 3.90 1.57
N TYR A 52 9.74 3.59 1.04
CA TYR A 52 10.57 2.48 1.51
C TYR A 52 11.98 2.94 1.89
N LYS A 53 12.57 2.23 2.85
CA LYS A 53 13.98 2.38 3.23
C LYS A 53 14.56 1.02 3.60
N ILE A 54 15.44 0.51 2.75
CA ILE A 54 16.03 -0.83 2.86
C ILE A 54 17.36 -0.74 3.62
N LYS A 55 17.53 -1.56 4.65
CA LYS A 55 18.79 -1.69 5.39
C LYS A 55 19.63 -2.79 4.74
N LYS A 56 20.61 -2.43 3.91
CA LYS A 56 21.50 -3.40 3.24
C LYS A 56 22.37 -4.21 4.22
N LYS A 57 22.87 -5.33 3.74
CA LYS A 57 23.99 -6.05 4.37
C LYS A 57 25.32 -5.38 4.01
N PHE A 58 26.33 -5.56 4.86
CA PHE A 58 27.61 -4.83 4.73
C PHE A 58 28.34 -5.08 3.39
N TYR A 59 28.19 -6.26 2.80
CA TYR A 59 28.86 -6.65 1.55
C TYR A 59 28.16 -6.13 0.28
N VAL A 60 27.04 -5.41 0.39
CA VAL A 60 26.30 -4.91 -0.77
C VAL A 60 26.84 -3.53 -1.16
N PRO A 61 27.47 -3.39 -2.35
CA PRO A 61 28.18 -2.17 -2.75
C PRO A 61 27.23 -1.13 -3.37
N VAL A 62 26.08 -0.88 -2.72
CA VAL A 62 25.06 0.08 -3.17
C VAL A 62 24.95 1.19 -2.13
N GLY A 63 24.98 2.46 -2.56
CA GLY A 63 24.79 3.60 -1.65
C GLY A 63 23.38 3.64 -1.06
N ASP A 64 23.26 4.06 0.20
CA ASP A 64 21.98 4.06 0.92
C ASP A 64 20.91 4.95 0.26
N SER A 65 21.33 6.00 -0.45
CA SER A 65 20.45 6.86 -1.24
C SER A 65 19.70 6.13 -2.37
N LYS A 66 20.24 5.01 -2.86
CA LYS A 66 19.59 4.16 -3.88
C LYS A 66 18.69 3.08 -3.27
N LEU A 67 18.68 2.97 -1.93
CA LEU A 67 17.94 1.97 -1.17
C LEU A 67 16.75 2.58 -0.44
N GLN A 68 16.39 3.81 -0.81
CA GLN A 68 15.22 4.53 -0.32
C GLN A 68 14.51 5.19 -1.48
N GLY A 69 13.22 5.39 -1.35
CA GLY A 69 12.39 6.03 -2.38
C GLY A 69 10.92 5.92 -2.02
N ASP A 70 10.08 6.37 -2.93
CA ASP A 70 8.64 6.23 -2.81
C ASP A 70 7.98 5.96 -4.16
N VAL A 71 6.82 5.33 -4.09
CA VAL A 71 5.90 5.16 -5.21
C VAL A 71 4.53 5.63 -4.79
N GLU A 72 3.82 6.26 -5.72
CA GLU A 72 2.45 6.71 -5.52
C GLU A 72 1.51 5.94 -6.45
N GLN A 73 0.36 5.53 -5.91
CA GLN A 73 -0.70 4.89 -6.67
C GLN A 73 -2.04 5.52 -6.35
N GLY A 74 -2.67 6.11 -7.37
CA GLY A 74 -4.06 6.55 -7.32
C GLY A 74 -5.01 5.34 -7.34
N LEU A 75 -5.96 5.32 -6.42
CA LEU A 75 -7.00 4.30 -6.34
C LEU A 75 -8.39 4.96 -6.25
N PRO A 76 -9.42 4.38 -6.89
CA PRO A 76 -10.80 4.78 -6.69
C PRO A 76 -11.19 4.70 -5.21
N LYS A 77 -12.08 5.59 -4.77
CA LYS A 77 -12.51 5.69 -3.37
C LYS A 77 -13.08 4.39 -2.82
N ILE A 78 -13.65 3.54 -3.68
CA ILE A 78 -14.18 2.23 -3.29
C ILE A 78 -13.14 1.34 -2.60
N PHE A 79 -11.84 1.49 -2.92
CA PHE A 79 -10.75 0.73 -2.29
C PHE A 79 -10.38 1.22 -0.88
N SER A 80 -11.06 2.23 -0.34
CA SER A 80 -10.96 2.57 1.08
C SER A 80 -11.91 1.75 1.95
N THR A 81 -12.69 0.83 1.38
CA THR A 81 -13.67 0.02 2.12
C THR A 81 -13.62 -1.44 1.70
N LYS A 82 -14.15 -2.33 2.55
CA LYS A 82 -14.23 -3.78 2.29
C LYS A 82 -15.04 -4.10 1.03
N GLU A 83 -16.07 -3.31 0.77
CA GLU A 83 -16.97 -3.46 -0.37
C GLU A 83 -16.20 -3.33 -1.68
N GLY A 84 -15.21 -2.43 -1.77
CA GLY A 84 -14.37 -2.31 -2.96
C GLY A 84 -13.52 -3.54 -3.24
N TYR A 85 -12.95 -4.15 -2.20
CA TYR A 85 -12.19 -5.39 -2.36
C TYR A 85 -13.08 -6.59 -2.68
N THR A 86 -14.29 -6.63 -2.11
CA THR A 86 -15.30 -7.64 -2.43
C THR A 86 -15.79 -7.50 -3.88
N HIS A 87 -15.98 -6.27 -4.35
CA HIS A 87 -16.29 -6.00 -5.74
C HIS A 87 -15.14 -6.43 -6.66
N LEU A 88 -13.90 -6.09 -6.32
CA LEU A 88 -12.72 -6.53 -7.08
C LEU A 88 -12.62 -8.06 -7.15
N GLU A 89 -12.91 -8.77 -6.06
CA GLU A 89 -12.99 -10.24 -6.05
C GLU A 89 -14.01 -10.78 -7.05
N GLN A 90 -15.18 -10.16 -7.16
CA GLN A 90 -16.24 -10.57 -8.09
C GLN A 90 -15.85 -10.34 -9.56
N VAL A 91 -15.24 -9.19 -9.87
CA VAL A 91 -14.89 -8.83 -11.26
C VAL A 91 -13.50 -9.33 -11.69
N GLY A 92 -12.67 -9.76 -10.73
CA GLY A 92 -11.32 -10.29 -10.94
C GLY A 92 -10.26 -9.22 -11.22
N SER A 93 -10.55 -8.21 -12.04
CA SER A 93 -9.61 -7.12 -12.35
C SER A 93 -10.32 -5.81 -12.69
N ILE A 94 -9.71 -4.69 -12.28
CA ILE A 94 -10.17 -3.34 -12.58
C ILE A 94 -9.00 -2.52 -13.10
N LYS A 95 -9.21 -1.82 -14.22
CA LYS A 95 -8.31 -0.76 -14.67
C LYS A 95 -8.56 0.50 -13.85
N VAL A 96 -7.52 1.05 -13.25
CA VAL A 96 -7.55 2.31 -12.51
C VAL A 96 -6.61 3.31 -13.18
N ASP A 97 -6.56 4.53 -12.66
CA ASP A 97 -5.62 5.52 -13.18
C ASP A 97 -4.18 5.01 -13.07
N ARG A 98 -3.52 4.87 -14.23
CA ARG A 98 -2.12 4.44 -14.40
C ARG A 98 -1.77 3.06 -13.87
N ALA A 99 -2.74 2.21 -13.57
CA ALA A 99 -2.48 0.83 -13.13
C ALA A 99 -3.65 -0.11 -13.43
N THR A 100 -3.37 -1.41 -13.35
CA THR A 100 -4.38 -2.47 -13.29
C THR A 100 -4.31 -3.12 -11.92
N VAL A 101 -5.46 -3.22 -11.25
CA VAL A 101 -5.59 -3.94 -9.98
C VAL A 101 -6.26 -5.28 -10.26
N LYS A 102 -5.72 -6.36 -9.69
CA LYS A 102 -6.25 -7.72 -9.83
C LYS A 102 -6.49 -8.32 -8.46
N PHE A 103 -7.64 -8.98 -8.28
CA PHE A 103 -7.81 -9.90 -7.18
C PHE A 103 -7.07 -11.20 -7.50
N ILE A 104 -6.35 -11.73 -6.52
CA ILE A 104 -5.61 -12.99 -6.66
C ILE A 104 -6.33 -14.11 -5.90
N LYS A 105 -6.58 -13.90 -4.61
CA LYS A 105 -7.27 -14.83 -3.73
C LYS A 105 -7.51 -14.20 -2.35
N ARG A 106 -8.28 -14.88 -1.52
CA ARG A 106 -8.26 -14.69 -0.06
C ARG A 106 -7.21 -15.58 0.58
N GLU A 107 -6.49 -15.08 1.57
CA GLU A 107 -5.62 -15.90 2.43
C GLU A 107 -5.41 -15.24 3.80
N SER A 108 -5.11 -16.06 4.81
CA SER A 108 -4.83 -15.58 6.16
C SER A 108 -3.35 -15.20 6.32
N ILE A 109 -3.08 -14.09 7.00
CA ILE A 109 -1.72 -13.60 7.30
C ILE A 109 -1.63 -13.34 8.81
N GLY A 110 -0.93 -14.21 9.54
CA GLY A 110 -0.84 -14.08 11.00
C GLY A 110 -2.23 -14.16 11.65
N GLU A 111 -2.59 -13.12 12.41
CA GLU A 111 -3.91 -12.98 13.05
C GLU A 111 -5.03 -12.46 12.12
N TYR A 112 -4.67 -12.02 10.92
CA TYR A 112 -5.61 -11.45 9.96
C TYR A 112 -6.14 -12.54 9.03
N TYR A 113 -7.30 -13.09 9.38
CA TYR A 113 -7.97 -14.12 8.59
C TYR A 113 -8.71 -13.51 7.39
N ASP A 114 -8.83 -14.28 6.31
CA ASP A 114 -9.65 -13.88 5.15
C ASP A 114 -9.23 -12.52 4.54
N ALA A 115 -7.92 -12.24 4.51
CA ALA A 115 -7.38 -11.03 3.90
C ALA A 115 -7.41 -11.13 2.36
N PHE A 116 -7.68 -10.01 1.70
CA PHE A 116 -7.74 -9.93 0.24
C PHE A 116 -6.33 -9.74 -0.32
N LYS A 117 -5.81 -10.74 -1.02
CA LYS A 117 -4.59 -10.57 -1.80
C LYS A 117 -4.93 -9.95 -3.15
N ILE A 118 -4.38 -8.78 -3.40
CA ILE A 118 -4.47 -8.08 -4.68
C ILE A 118 -3.08 -7.92 -5.30
N GLU A 119 -3.04 -7.77 -6.62
CA GLU A 119 -1.86 -7.36 -7.37
C GLU A 119 -2.11 -5.98 -7.99
N ILE A 120 -1.18 -5.05 -7.82
CA ILE A 120 -1.15 -3.77 -8.52
C ILE A 120 -0.06 -3.83 -9.58
N ILE A 121 -0.46 -3.59 -10.82
CA ILE A 121 0.41 -3.55 -12.00
C ILE A 121 0.36 -2.13 -12.60
N PRO A 122 1.31 -1.25 -12.24
CA PRO A 122 1.45 0.07 -12.82
C PRO A 122 1.75 0.04 -14.31
N ASP A 123 1.18 0.98 -15.05
CA ASP A 123 1.37 1.11 -16.51
C ASP A 123 2.80 1.53 -16.87
N ASN A 124 3.50 2.18 -15.94
CA ASN A 124 4.87 2.62 -16.14
C ASN A 124 5.90 1.48 -16.02
N GLY A 125 5.49 0.29 -15.58
CA GLY A 125 6.36 -0.88 -15.44
C GLY A 125 7.57 -0.66 -14.52
N LYS A 126 7.54 0.30 -13.59
CA LYS A 126 8.66 0.58 -12.67
C LYS A 126 8.63 -0.29 -11.41
N TRP A 127 7.46 -0.78 -11.06
CA TRP A 127 7.27 -1.68 -9.93
C TRP A 127 6.07 -2.58 -10.19
N LYS A 128 5.94 -3.62 -9.39
CA LYS A 128 4.70 -4.39 -9.22
C LYS A 128 4.57 -4.76 -7.75
N GLY A 129 3.35 -4.92 -7.25
CA GLY A 129 3.17 -5.24 -5.85
C GLY A 129 1.99 -6.15 -5.60
N PHE A 130 2.20 -7.16 -4.76
CA PHE A 130 1.10 -7.85 -4.09
C PHE A 130 0.85 -7.17 -2.74
N LEU A 131 -0.42 -6.90 -2.46
CA LEU A 131 -0.86 -6.26 -1.22
C LEU A 131 -1.96 -7.11 -0.59
N TRP A 132 -1.93 -7.23 0.73
CA TRP A 132 -2.96 -7.94 1.49
C TRP A 132 -3.78 -6.93 2.25
N TYR A 133 -5.04 -6.77 1.88
CA TYR A 133 -5.96 -5.89 2.59
C TYR A 133 -6.75 -6.66 3.65
N HIS A 134 -6.87 -6.08 4.84
CA HIS A 134 -7.77 -6.55 5.88
C HIS A 134 -8.57 -5.38 6.50
N PRO A 135 -9.91 -5.50 6.64
CA PRO A 135 -10.77 -4.39 7.05
C PRO A 135 -10.64 -3.99 8.52
N SER A 136 -10.01 -4.82 9.37
CA SER A 136 -9.75 -4.46 10.77
C SER A 136 -8.58 -3.50 10.96
N VAL A 137 -7.83 -3.20 9.89
CA VAL A 137 -6.68 -2.31 9.94
C VAL A 137 -7.05 -0.97 9.34
N GLU A 138 -6.83 0.09 10.11
CA GLU A 138 -7.10 1.46 9.69
C GLU A 138 -6.20 1.90 8.52
N GLY A 139 -6.47 3.08 7.96
CA GLY A 139 -5.71 3.58 6.81
C GLY A 139 -6.07 2.87 5.52
N VAL A 140 -5.06 2.46 4.75
CA VAL A 140 -5.26 1.68 3.52
C VAL A 140 -5.56 0.20 3.79
N GLY A 141 -5.43 -0.26 5.04
CA GLY A 141 -5.69 -1.63 5.46
C GLY A 141 -4.72 -2.68 4.92
N TRP A 142 -3.59 -2.28 4.33
CA TRP A 142 -2.61 -3.22 3.78
C TRP A 142 -1.70 -3.77 4.87
N ILE A 143 -1.88 -5.04 5.24
CA ILE A 143 -1.16 -5.68 6.37
C ILE A 143 0.14 -6.37 5.96
N LYS A 144 0.28 -6.68 4.68
CA LYS A 144 1.48 -7.26 4.07
C LYS A 144 1.66 -6.67 2.69
N SER A 145 2.91 -6.48 2.29
CA SER A 145 3.27 -6.12 0.92
C SER A 145 4.40 -6.99 0.40
N ASP A 146 4.28 -7.51 -0.82
CA ASP A 146 5.40 -8.02 -1.61
C ASP A 146 5.62 -7.07 -2.79
N LEU A 147 6.60 -6.17 -2.67
CA LEU A 147 6.92 -5.16 -3.68
C LEU A 147 8.14 -5.59 -4.49
N THR A 148 8.00 -5.69 -5.81
CA THR A 148 9.13 -5.84 -6.71
C THR A 148 9.44 -4.48 -7.33
N LEU A 149 10.58 -3.92 -6.97
CA LEU A 149 11.16 -2.72 -7.59
C LEU A 149 11.95 -3.16 -8.81
N LEU A 150 11.60 -2.66 -9.99
CA LEU A 150 12.23 -3.05 -11.23
C LEU A 150 13.44 -2.13 -11.48
N SER A 151 14.56 -2.72 -11.92
CA SER A 151 15.77 -1.97 -12.29
C SER A 151 16.47 -1.19 -11.16
N ILE A 152 16.65 -1.77 -9.97
CA ILE A 152 17.57 -1.18 -8.98
C ILE A 152 19.02 -1.31 -9.51
N PRO A 153 19.80 -0.21 -9.61
CA PRO A 153 21.19 -0.30 -10.04
C PRO A 153 21.98 -1.33 -9.21
N VAL A 154 22.72 -2.21 -9.88
CA VAL A 154 23.53 -3.31 -9.29
C VAL A 154 22.71 -4.53 -8.82
N LEU A 155 21.45 -4.38 -8.40
CA LEU A 155 20.63 -5.48 -7.90
C LEU A 155 19.64 -6.05 -8.92
N GLY A 156 19.37 -5.32 -10.00
CA GLY A 156 18.34 -5.69 -10.97
C GLY A 156 16.95 -5.57 -10.36
N ASP A 157 16.05 -6.47 -10.74
CA ASP A 157 14.72 -6.56 -10.15
C ASP A 157 14.81 -7.09 -8.72
N TYR A 158 14.22 -6.34 -7.79
CA TYR A 158 14.40 -6.61 -6.37
C TYR A 158 13.07 -6.67 -5.62
N SER A 159 12.80 -7.82 -5.01
CA SER A 159 11.58 -8.07 -4.24
C SER A 159 11.79 -7.83 -2.75
N LEU A 160 10.83 -7.15 -2.14
CA LEU A 160 10.76 -6.83 -0.72
C LEU A 160 9.46 -7.38 -0.17
N THR A 161 9.55 -8.21 0.87
CA THR A 161 8.39 -8.61 1.66
C THR A 161 8.38 -7.79 2.93
N SER A 162 7.22 -7.24 3.30
CA SER A 162 7.04 -6.51 4.54
C SER A 162 5.71 -6.83 5.21
N PHE A 163 5.68 -6.65 6.53
CA PHE A 163 4.53 -6.91 7.38
C PHE A 163 4.26 -5.69 8.25
N ILE A 164 2.98 -5.42 8.50
CA ILE A 164 2.56 -4.41 9.48
C ILE A 164 3.20 -4.67 10.84
N ARG A 165 3.56 -3.58 11.53
CA ARG A 165 4.14 -3.61 12.87
C ARG A 165 3.09 -3.82 13.96
#